data_AF-A0A2N9MKL3-F1
#
_entry.id   AF-A0A2N9MKL3-F1
#
_cell.length_a   1.000
_cell.length_b   1.000
_cell.length_c   1.000
_cell.angle_alpha   90.00
_cell.angle_beta   90.00
_cell.angle_gamma   90.00
#
_symmetry.space_group_name_H-M   'P 1'
#
loop_
_entity.id
_entity.type
_entity.pdbx_description
1 polymer ?
#
loop_
_entity_poly.entity_id
_entity_poly.type
_entity_poly.pdbx_seq_one_letter_code
_entity_poly.pdbx_strand_id
1 'polypeptide(L)'
;MIKHLLLFCCAALAFAQDYKLETIANAPPGIPAAYASLLDSKGYRVTGPSGPWCEVWFRKSIPTGAKPSDQSIVFPIAQGTFLGILRFPGKGADRRDQTLNAGVYTMRYSNFPVDGAHQGVAPQRDFALLTPIGNDPDPNTKPEFDKLVEQSKTSGTAHAAVFSLEPPSGTSFPALSKEGEHDWVLAVKVGDLSLAIIVAGKYEG
;
A
#
# COMPACT_ATOMS: atom_id res chain seq x y z
N MET A 1 -20.52 -56.03 27.66
CA MET A 1 -21.11 -54.91 26.90
C MET A 1 -20.07 -53.81 26.78
N ILE A 2 -19.32 -53.78 25.67
CA ILE A 2 -18.25 -52.78 25.45
C ILE A 2 -18.87 -51.62 24.66
N LYS A 3 -18.90 -50.44 25.28
CA LYS A 3 -19.42 -49.21 24.68
C LYS A 3 -18.28 -48.55 23.91
N HIS A 4 -18.31 -48.59 22.58
CA HIS A 4 -17.36 -47.86 21.74
C HIS A 4 -17.71 -46.37 21.77
N LEU A 5 -16.81 -45.55 22.31
CA LEU A 5 -16.86 -44.09 22.21
C LEU A 5 -16.16 -43.70 20.91
N LEU A 6 -16.95 -43.36 19.88
CA LEU A 6 -16.43 -42.77 18.64
C LEU A 6 -16.02 -41.32 18.92
N LEU A 7 -14.73 -41.02 18.89
CA LEU A 7 -14.20 -39.66 18.95
C LEU A 7 -14.28 -39.05 17.54
N PHE A 8 -15.23 -38.14 17.32
CA PHE A 8 -15.38 -37.40 16.07
C PHE A 8 -14.35 -36.28 16.06
N CYS A 9 -13.23 -36.49 15.37
CA CYS A 9 -12.22 -35.46 15.15
C CYS A 9 -12.74 -34.51 14.06
N CYS A 10 -13.36 -33.39 14.44
CA CYS A 10 -13.65 -32.30 13.51
C CYS A 10 -12.32 -31.68 13.06
N ALA A 11 -11.79 -32.14 11.93
CA ALA A 11 -10.74 -31.43 11.22
C ALA A 11 -11.33 -30.10 10.74
N ALA A 12 -11.06 -29.02 11.46
CA ALA A 12 -11.31 -27.67 10.96
C ALA A 12 -10.39 -27.47 9.75
N LEU A 13 -10.97 -27.49 8.54
CA LEU A 13 -10.30 -27.00 7.35
C LEU A 13 -10.07 -25.50 7.55
N ALA A 14 -8.88 -25.13 8.02
CA ALA A 14 -8.40 -23.77 7.93
C ALA A 14 -8.23 -23.46 6.45
N PHE A 15 -9.26 -22.88 5.82
CA PHE A 15 -9.08 -22.23 4.53
C PHE A 15 -8.01 -21.16 4.73
N ALA A 16 -6.92 -21.24 3.97
CA ALA A 16 -5.95 -20.17 3.88
C ALA A 16 -6.73 -18.88 3.58
N GLN A 17 -6.66 -17.93 4.51
CA GLN A 17 -7.34 -16.66 4.44
C GLN A 17 -6.60 -15.76 3.45
N ASP A 18 -6.72 -16.09 2.16
CA ASP A 18 -5.95 -15.46 1.11
C ASP A 18 -6.64 -14.20 0.59
N TYR A 19 -5.81 -13.21 0.24
CA TYR A 19 -6.28 -12.02 -0.45
C TYR A 19 -6.39 -12.29 -1.96
N LYS A 20 -7.33 -11.61 -2.60
CA LYS A 20 -7.60 -11.74 -4.04
C LYS A 20 -7.53 -10.39 -4.72
N LEU A 21 -7.01 -10.40 -5.95
CA LEU A 21 -6.90 -9.23 -6.79
C LEU A 21 -7.98 -9.20 -7.87
N GLU A 22 -8.65 -8.06 -8.01
CA GLU A 22 -9.56 -7.75 -9.10
C GLU A 22 -9.11 -6.44 -9.77
N THR A 23 -9.05 -6.41 -11.10
CA THR A 23 -8.88 -5.13 -11.82
C THR A 23 -10.25 -4.47 -11.97
N ILE A 24 -10.37 -3.22 -11.56
CA ILE A 24 -11.62 -2.44 -11.62
C ILE A 24 -11.49 -1.30 -12.63
N ALA A 25 -12.57 -0.99 -13.35
CA ALA A 25 -12.59 0.07 -14.37
C ALA A 25 -13.24 1.38 -13.89
N ASN A 26 -13.72 1.42 -12.65
CA ASN A 26 -14.35 2.61 -12.09
C ASN A 26 -13.29 3.54 -11.54
N ALA A 27 -13.49 4.85 -11.71
CA ALA A 27 -12.68 5.87 -11.03
C ALA A 27 -12.87 5.79 -9.51
N PRO A 28 -11.91 6.27 -8.70
CA PRO A 28 -12.12 6.38 -7.26
C PRO A 28 -13.30 7.31 -6.98
N PRO A 29 -14.24 6.94 -6.10
CA PRO A 29 -15.40 7.78 -5.85
C PRO A 29 -15.02 9.05 -5.08
N GLY A 30 -15.65 10.18 -5.44
CA GLY A 30 -15.61 11.40 -4.65
C GLY A 30 -14.26 12.12 -4.59
N ILE A 31 -13.39 11.95 -5.60
CA ILE A 31 -12.10 12.64 -5.64
C ILE A 31 -12.15 13.96 -6.45
N PRO A 32 -11.32 14.97 -6.10
CA PRO A 32 -11.22 16.20 -6.89
C PRO A 32 -10.74 15.93 -8.33
N ALA A 33 -11.22 16.72 -9.28
CA ALA A 33 -10.88 16.59 -10.71
C ALA A 33 -9.37 16.70 -10.99
N ALA A 34 -8.64 17.50 -10.19
CA ALA A 34 -7.19 17.63 -10.28
C ALA A 34 -6.49 16.28 -10.09
N TYR A 35 -6.95 15.47 -9.12
CA TYR A 35 -6.45 14.11 -8.91
C TYR A 35 -6.93 13.16 -10.01
N ALA A 36 -8.23 13.19 -10.35
CA ALA A 36 -8.83 12.27 -11.32
C ALA A 36 -8.15 12.34 -12.70
N SER A 37 -7.73 13.53 -13.13
CA SER A 37 -7.07 13.72 -14.44
C SER A 37 -5.71 13.01 -14.57
N LEU A 38 -5.04 12.74 -13.44
CA LEU A 38 -3.71 12.14 -13.37
C LEU A 38 -3.73 10.61 -13.22
N LEU A 39 -4.86 10.01 -12.82
CA LEU A 39 -4.99 8.58 -12.54
C LEU A 39 -5.20 7.75 -13.79
N ASP A 40 -4.70 6.51 -13.78
CA ASP A 40 -5.07 5.50 -14.77
C ASP A 40 -6.60 5.26 -14.75
N SER A 41 -7.15 4.84 -15.89
CA SER A 41 -8.58 4.50 -15.97
C SER A 41 -8.92 3.22 -15.23
N LYS A 42 -7.92 2.39 -14.93
CA LYS A 42 -8.04 1.16 -14.15
C LYS A 42 -7.52 1.35 -12.73
N GLY A 43 -8.11 0.60 -11.81
CA GLY A 43 -7.63 0.41 -10.46
C GLY A 43 -7.57 -1.06 -10.09
N TYR A 44 -7.17 -1.34 -8.86
CA TYR A 44 -6.97 -2.67 -8.33
C TYR A 44 -7.70 -2.80 -7.00
N ARG A 45 -8.70 -3.68 -6.93
CA ARG A 45 -9.35 -4.04 -5.69
C ARG A 45 -8.67 -5.27 -5.11
N VAL A 46 -8.30 -5.16 -3.85
CA VAL A 46 -7.80 -6.26 -3.04
C VAL A 46 -8.92 -6.65 -2.08
N THR A 47 -9.34 -7.91 -2.13
CA THR A 47 -10.41 -8.46 -1.29
C THR A 47 -9.76 -9.43 -0.31
N GLY A 48 -9.96 -9.18 0.98
CA GLY A 48 -9.50 -10.04 2.05
C GLY A 48 -10.58 -11.04 2.50
N PRO A 49 -10.30 -11.81 3.56
CA PRO A 49 -11.21 -12.83 4.10
C PRO A 49 -12.57 -12.31 4.54
N SER A 50 -12.64 -11.05 4.98
CA SER A 50 -13.85 -10.39 5.46
C SER A 50 -14.54 -9.50 4.42
N GLY A 51 -14.11 -9.56 3.15
CA GLY A 51 -14.64 -8.73 2.07
C GLY A 51 -13.63 -7.72 1.51
N PRO A 52 -14.09 -6.67 0.80
CA PRO A 52 -13.20 -5.69 0.18
C PRO A 52 -12.25 -5.06 1.20
N TRP A 53 -10.94 -5.21 1.00
CA TRP A 53 -9.92 -4.68 1.89
C TRP A 53 -9.50 -3.27 1.49
N CYS A 54 -8.96 -3.11 0.29
CA CYS A 54 -8.59 -1.81 -0.25
C CYS A 54 -8.75 -1.75 -1.76
N GLU A 55 -8.76 -0.55 -2.30
CA GLU A 55 -8.76 -0.26 -3.73
C GLU A 55 -7.64 0.74 -4.04
N VAL A 56 -6.85 0.48 -5.09
CA VAL A 56 -5.67 1.29 -5.44
C VAL A 56 -5.76 1.75 -6.89
N TRP A 57 -5.57 3.04 -7.13
CA TRP A 57 -5.44 3.63 -8.47
C TRP A 57 -4.12 4.37 -8.55
N PHE A 58 -3.24 3.96 -9.46
CA PHE A 58 -1.98 4.68 -9.69
C PHE A 58 -2.20 5.82 -10.68
N ARG A 59 -1.24 6.76 -10.71
CA ARG A 59 -1.14 7.70 -11.83
C ARG A 59 -0.99 6.95 -13.15
N LYS A 60 -1.36 7.58 -14.27
CA LYS A 60 -1.06 7.06 -15.63
C LYS A 60 0.44 6.88 -15.84
N SER A 61 1.23 7.79 -15.25
CA SER A 61 2.68 7.79 -15.26
C SER A 61 3.19 8.51 -14.01
N ILE A 62 4.19 7.92 -13.36
CA ILE A 62 4.89 8.52 -12.21
C ILE A 62 6.15 9.21 -12.75
N PRO A 63 6.35 10.52 -12.50
CA PRO A 63 7.55 11.22 -12.90
C PRO A 63 8.78 10.61 -12.23
N THR A 64 9.73 10.19 -13.05
CA THR A 64 11.03 9.68 -12.62
C THR A 64 12.15 10.63 -13.01
N GLY A 65 13.25 10.59 -12.27
CA GLY A 65 14.44 11.40 -12.48
C GLY A 65 15.70 10.57 -12.69
N ALA A 66 16.84 11.15 -12.34
CA ALA A 66 18.12 10.44 -12.34
C ALA A 66 18.11 9.29 -11.32
N LYS A 67 18.95 8.28 -11.59
CA LYS A 67 19.20 7.19 -10.65
C LYS A 67 19.65 7.76 -9.28
N PRO A 68 19.09 7.28 -8.15
CA PRO A 68 19.56 7.67 -6.82
C PRO A 68 21.04 7.35 -6.61
N SER A 69 21.76 8.23 -5.92
CA SER A 69 23.15 7.99 -5.49
C SER A 69 23.23 7.07 -4.27
N ASP A 70 22.22 7.11 -3.40
CA ASP A 70 22.05 6.19 -2.29
C ASP A 70 21.53 4.84 -2.81
N GLN A 71 22.33 3.78 -2.62
CA GLN A 71 22.00 2.43 -3.10
C GLN A 71 20.85 1.77 -2.34
N SER A 72 20.46 2.32 -1.19
CA SER A 72 19.29 1.86 -0.43
C SER A 72 17.97 2.46 -0.92
N ILE A 73 18.01 3.34 -1.93
CA ILE A 73 16.83 3.88 -2.62
C ILE A 73 16.72 3.20 -3.98
N VAL A 74 15.60 2.52 -4.22
CA VAL A 74 15.33 1.78 -5.45
C VAL A 74 14.79 2.71 -6.53
N PHE A 75 13.80 3.53 -6.19
CA PHE A 75 13.04 4.25 -7.18
C PHE A 75 13.61 5.65 -7.45
N PRO A 76 13.79 6.03 -8.73
CA PRO A 76 14.19 7.38 -9.10
C PRO A 76 13.01 8.36 -9.00
N ILE A 77 12.27 8.35 -7.89
CA ILE A 77 11.09 9.19 -7.65
C ILE A 77 11.48 10.30 -6.68
N ALA A 78 11.09 11.54 -6.96
CA ALA A 78 11.35 12.66 -6.06
C ALA A 78 10.45 12.59 -4.81
N GLN A 79 10.98 13.02 -3.66
CA GLN A 79 10.24 13.19 -2.40
C GLN A 79 8.90 13.92 -2.63
N GLY A 80 7.85 13.45 -1.95
CA GLY A 80 6.52 14.06 -2.00
C GLY A 80 5.75 13.84 -3.29
N THR A 81 6.33 13.16 -4.30
CA THR A 81 5.65 12.90 -5.57
C THR A 81 4.36 12.12 -5.35
N PHE A 82 3.25 12.64 -5.88
CA PHE A 82 1.98 11.92 -5.92
C PHE A 82 2.12 10.64 -6.75
N LEU A 83 1.73 9.51 -6.18
CA LEU A 83 1.82 8.17 -6.78
C LEU A 83 0.46 7.67 -7.27
N GLY A 84 -0.60 8.02 -6.54
CA GLY A 84 -1.94 7.49 -6.78
C GLY A 84 -2.86 7.65 -5.57
N ILE A 85 -4.04 7.06 -5.67
CA ILE A 85 -5.05 7.02 -4.61
C ILE A 85 -5.13 5.60 -4.04
N LEU A 86 -5.26 5.50 -2.73
CA LEU A 86 -5.68 4.30 -2.02
C LEU A 86 -6.99 4.58 -1.30
N ARG A 87 -7.96 3.67 -1.40
CA ARG A 87 -9.23 3.74 -0.68
C ARG A 87 -9.40 2.50 0.18
N PHE A 88 -9.82 2.72 1.43
CA PHE A 88 -10.35 1.66 2.29
C PHE A 88 -11.89 1.76 2.31
N PRO A 89 -12.62 0.75 1.78
CA PRO A 89 -14.08 0.69 1.89
C PRO A 89 -14.56 0.50 3.34
N GLY A 90 -13.79 -0.21 4.15
CA GLY A 90 -13.95 -0.35 5.60
C GLY A 90 -12.72 0.20 6.35
N LYS A 91 -12.47 -0.25 7.58
CA LYS A 91 -11.20 0.06 8.26
C LYS A 91 -10.04 -0.66 7.56
N GLY A 92 -8.94 0.05 7.38
CA GLY A 92 -7.67 -0.49 6.91
C GLY A 92 -6.64 -0.57 8.04
N ALA A 93 -5.44 -1.01 7.69
CA ALA A 93 -4.28 -0.89 8.54
C ALA A 93 -3.01 -0.76 7.69
N ASP A 94 -1.98 -0.13 8.26
CA ASP A 94 -0.62 -0.27 7.74
C ASP A 94 0.07 -1.50 8.34
N ARG A 95 1.31 -1.77 7.92
CA ARG A 95 2.08 -2.93 8.37
C ARG A 95 2.42 -2.89 9.88
N ARG A 96 2.28 -1.73 10.55
CA ARG A 96 2.54 -1.55 11.99
C ARG A 96 1.27 -1.74 12.83
N ASP A 97 0.23 -2.35 12.26
CA ASP A 97 -1.09 -2.50 12.86
C ASP A 97 -1.75 -1.15 13.23
N GLN A 98 -1.31 -0.03 12.64
CA GLN A 98 -1.98 1.25 12.83
C GLN A 98 -3.31 1.23 12.08
N THR A 99 -4.43 1.29 12.82
CA THR A 99 -5.76 1.29 12.21
C THR A 99 -6.01 2.59 11.44
N LEU A 100 -6.43 2.45 10.19
CA LEU A 100 -6.82 3.54 9.30
C LEU A 100 -8.34 3.54 9.14
N ASN A 101 -8.94 4.74 9.20
CA ASN A 101 -10.38 4.87 8.98
C ASN A 101 -10.75 4.53 7.53
N ALA A 102 -12.03 4.18 7.32
CA ALA A 102 -12.56 4.10 5.97
C ALA A 102 -12.47 5.47 5.29
N GLY A 103 -12.06 5.49 4.03
CA GLY A 103 -11.85 6.75 3.34
C GLY A 103 -10.93 6.65 2.13
N VAL A 104 -10.70 7.81 1.53
CA VAL A 104 -9.85 7.99 0.36
C VAL A 104 -8.58 8.74 0.77
N TYR A 105 -7.44 8.19 0.38
CA TYR A 105 -6.12 8.65 0.76
C TYR A 105 -5.28 8.90 -0.49
N THR A 106 -4.49 9.96 -0.47
CA THR A 106 -3.41 10.14 -1.44
C THR A 106 -2.20 9.33 -1.00
N MET A 107 -1.51 8.73 -1.97
CA MET A 107 -0.21 8.08 -1.78
C MET A 107 0.88 9.02 -2.28
N ARG A 108 1.80 9.43 -1.40
CA ARG A 108 2.97 10.24 -1.77
C ARG A 108 4.26 9.51 -1.43
N TYR A 109 5.22 9.56 -2.35
CA TYR A 109 6.51 8.94 -2.19
C TYR A 109 7.33 9.61 -1.09
N SER A 110 8.02 8.81 -0.28
CA SER A 110 9.00 9.26 0.70
C SER A 110 10.06 8.19 0.92
N ASN A 111 11.21 8.61 1.42
CA ASN A 111 12.20 7.69 1.98
C ASN A 111 12.18 7.76 3.51
N PHE A 112 12.33 6.64 4.21
CA PHE A 112 12.55 6.72 5.67
C PHE A 112 13.93 7.32 5.98
N PRO A 113 14.14 8.02 7.12
CA PRO A 113 15.41 8.64 7.47
C PRO A 113 16.56 7.66 7.70
N VAL A 114 17.80 8.08 7.42
CA VAL A 114 19.00 7.31 7.79
C VAL A 114 19.38 7.67 9.23
N ASP A 115 18.72 7.04 10.19
CA ASP A 115 19.01 7.18 11.61
C ASP A 115 18.98 5.80 12.31
N GLY A 116 19.31 5.77 13.60
CA GLY A 116 19.31 4.53 14.39
C GLY A 116 17.93 3.91 14.60
N ALA A 117 16.85 4.69 14.50
CA ALA A 117 15.48 4.24 14.75
C ALA A 117 14.84 3.54 13.54
N HIS A 118 15.39 3.74 12.34
CA HIS A 118 14.88 3.14 11.10
C HIS A 118 15.79 2.05 10.54
N GLN A 119 16.82 1.62 11.29
CA GLN A 119 17.67 0.51 10.86
C GLN A 119 16.88 -0.80 10.84
N GLY A 120 16.93 -1.50 9.70
CA GLY A 120 16.33 -2.84 9.55
C GLY A 120 14.81 -2.88 9.39
N VAL A 121 14.13 -1.74 9.27
CA VAL A 121 12.66 -1.72 9.13
C VAL A 121 12.17 -2.24 7.76
N ALA A 122 13.01 -2.15 6.74
CA ALA A 122 12.80 -2.75 5.40
C ALA A 122 14.15 -2.88 4.65
N PRO A 123 14.24 -3.74 3.63
CA PRO A 123 15.46 -3.88 2.81
C PRO A 123 15.80 -2.64 1.97
N GLN A 124 14.80 -1.82 1.64
CA GLN A 124 14.94 -0.56 0.89
C GLN A 124 14.19 0.59 1.59
N ARG A 125 14.59 1.82 1.28
CA ARG A 125 14.09 3.04 1.93
C ARG A 125 12.75 3.55 1.41
N ASP A 126 12.26 3.00 0.31
CA ASP A 126 11.13 3.53 -0.45
C ASP A 126 9.76 3.24 0.20
N PHE A 127 8.96 4.28 0.45
CA PHE A 127 7.63 4.17 1.04
C PHE A 127 6.61 5.09 0.36
N ALA A 128 5.34 4.71 0.42
CA ALA A 128 4.20 5.58 0.20
C ALA A 128 3.63 6.00 1.57
N LEU A 129 3.49 7.31 1.78
CA LEU A 129 2.79 7.86 2.94
C LEU A 129 1.35 8.19 2.54
N LEU A 130 0.39 7.70 3.32
CA LEU A 130 -1.03 7.98 3.12
C LEU A 130 -1.43 9.27 3.83
N THR A 131 -2.11 10.15 3.10
CA THR A 131 -2.77 11.35 3.67
C THR A 131 -4.25 11.32 3.29
N PRO A 132 -5.21 11.53 4.22
CA PRO A 132 -6.61 11.72 3.84
C PRO A 132 -6.73 12.79 2.77
N ILE A 133 -7.46 12.52 1.69
CA ILE A 133 -7.47 13.42 0.52
C ILE A 133 -7.94 14.85 0.85
N GLY A 134 -8.76 15.03 1.88
CA GLY A 134 -9.16 16.37 2.36
C GLY A 134 -8.02 17.21 2.94
N ASN A 135 -6.91 16.57 3.35
CA ASN A 135 -5.73 17.20 3.93
C ASN A 135 -4.54 17.26 2.96
N ASP A 136 -4.76 16.87 1.70
CA ASP A 136 -3.82 16.96 0.59
C ASP A 136 -4.58 17.48 -0.65
N PRO A 137 -4.72 18.81 -0.81
CA PRO A 137 -5.65 19.37 -1.79
C PRO A 137 -5.09 19.50 -3.22
N ASP A 138 -3.76 19.46 -3.39
CA ASP A 138 -3.12 19.70 -4.69
C ASP A 138 -2.10 18.60 -5.05
N PRO A 139 -2.37 17.79 -6.10
CA PRO A 139 -1.48 16.71 -6.53
C PRO A 139 -0.12 17.18 -7.05
N ASN A 140 0.05 18.47 -7.36
CA ASN A 140 1.28 19.02 -7.93
C ASN A 140 2.28 19.49 -6.86
N THR A 141 1.82 19.68 -5.62
CA THR A 141 2.73 19.95 -4.50
C THR A 141 3.70 18.79 -4.33
N LYS A 142 4.89 19.08 -3.81
CA LYS A 142 5.89 18.07 -3.44
C LYS A 142 6.33 18.37 -2.00
N PRO A 143 5.53 17.97 -1.00
CA PRO A 143 5.88 18.26 0.39
C PRO A 143 7.19 17.57 0.74
N GLU A 144 8.09 18.33 1.35
CA GLU A 144 9.31 17.81 1.96
C GLU A 144 8.97 16.84 3.10
N PHE A 145 9.96 16.04 3.51
CA PHE A 145 9.80 14.91 4.43
C PHE A 145 8.96 15.25 5.68
N ASP A 146 9.37 16.24 6.48
CA ASP A 146 8.70 16.58 7.73
C ASP A 146 7.24 16.99 7.49
N LYS A 147 6.99 17.77 6.44
CA LYS A 147 5.64 18.20 6.09
C LYS A 147 4.76 17.03 5.67
N LEU A 148 5.31 16.10 4.88
CA LEU A 148 4.58 14.92 4.45
C LEU A 148 4.27 13.99 5.62
N VAL A 149 5.20 13.85 6.58
CA VAL A 149 4.97 13.08 7.82
C VAL A 149 3.83 13.70 8.64
N GLU A 150 3.82 15.02 8.81
CA GLU A 150 2.74 15.73 9.49
C GLU A 150 1.38 15.52 8.80
N GLN A 151 1.34 15.66 7.46
CA GLN A 151 0.14 15.40 6.68
C GLN A 151 -0.34 13.97 6.86
N SER A 152 0.56 12.99 6.82
CA SER A 152 0.19 11.58 6.93
C SER A 152 -0.38 11.21 8.31
N LYS A 153 0.10 11.83 9.39
CA LYS A 153 -0.46 11.65 10.75
C LYS A 153 -1.92 12.10 10.87
N THR A 154 -2.40 12.94 9.96
CA THR A 154 -3.83 13.33 9.93
C THR A 154 -4.77 12.18 9.54
N SER A 155 -4.24 11.01 9.17
CA SER A 155 -5.00 9.78 8.96
C SER A 155 -5.63 9.19 10.25
N GLY A 156 -5.33 9.78 11.42
CA GLY A 156 -5.85 9.35 12.71
C GLY A 156 -4.92 8.38 13.44
N THR A 157 -3.66 8.31 13.04
CA THR A 157 -2.63 7.39 13.56
C THR A 157 -1.56 8.13 14.35
N ALA A 158 -0.83 7.43 15.23
CA ALA A 158 0.23 8.03 16.04
C ALA A 158 1.49 8.37 15.22
N HIS A 159 1.79 7.55 14.21
CA HIS A 159 2.87 7.76 13.25
C HIS A 159 2.30 8.00 11.85
N ALA A 160 3.15 8.41 10.90
CA ALA A 160 2.75 8.43 9.50
C ALA A 160 2.24 7.04 9.08
N ALA A 161 1.19 7.01 8.28
CA ALA A 161 0.62 5.80 7.70
C ALA A 161 1.49 5.40 6.51
N VAL A 162 2.33 4.38 6.71
CA VAL A 162 3.44 4.03 5.80
C VAL A 162 3.20 2.70 5.11
N PHE A 163 3.38 2.67 3.79
CA PHE A 163 3.22 1.49 2.96
C PHE A 163 4.53 1.26 2.20
N SER A 164 5.18 0.12 2.45
CA SER A 164 6.48 -0.21 1.84
C SER A 164 6.33 -0.30 0.33
N LEU A 165 7.28 0.30 -0.39
CA LEU A 165 7.44 0.16 -1.83
C LEU A 165 8.68 -0.66 -2.13
N GLU A 166 8.60 -1.57 -3.08
CA GLU A 166 9.70 -2.48 -3.39
C GLU A 166 9.77 -2.83 -4.88
N PRO A 167 10.96 -3.19 -5.41
CA PRO A 167 11.05 -3.76 -6.74
C PRO A 167 10.17 -5.02 -6.81
N PRO A 168 9.36 -5.20 -7.86
CA PRO A 168 8.58 -6.42 -8.00
C PRO A 168 9.45 -7.68 -8.04
N SER A 169 9.04 -8.71 -7.32
CA SER A 169 9.68 -10.03 -7.32
C SER A 169 9.50 -10.80 -8.64
N GLY A 170 8.52 -10.41 -9.46
CA GLY A 170 8.20 -11.02 -10.77
C GLY A 170 7.95 -10.01 -11.89
N THR A 171 7.68 -10.53 -13.09
CA THR A 171 7.50 -9.73 -14.34
C THR A 171 6.07 -9.73 -14.88
N SER A 172 5.15 -10.45 -14.23
CA SER A 172 3.73 -10.45 -14.59
C SER A 172 3.00 -9.33 -13.85
N PHE A 173 2.27 -8.50 -14.59
CA PHE A 173 1.55 -7.35 -14.04
C PHE A 173 0.12 -7.27 -14.59
N PRO A 174 -0.88 -6.90 -13.77
CA PRO A 174 -0.79 -6.75 -12.31
C PRO A 174 -0.70 -8.12 -11.61
N ALA A 175 -0.09 -8.18 -10.44
CA ALA A 175 -0.03 -9.40 -9.63
C ALA A 175 -0.20 -9.07 -8.14
N LEU A 176 -0.84 -9.99 -7.41
CA LEU A 176 -0.89 -9.97 -5.95
C LEU A 176 -0.28 -11.27 -5.46
N SER A 177 0.82 -11.17 -4.74
CA SER A 177 1.55 -12.30 -4.16
C SER A 177 1.56 -12.20 -2.64
N LYS A 178 1.59 -13.35 -1.98
CA LYS A 178 1.96 -13.43 -0.58
C LYS A 178 3.49 -13.56 -0.49
N GLU A 179 4.13 -12.67 0.23
CA GLU A 179 5.57 -12.66 0.47
C GLU A 179 5.83 -12.81 1.99
N GLY A 180 6.75 -13.72 2.34
CA GLY A 180 6.91 -14.14 3.73
C GLY A 180 5.62 -14.72 4.34
N GLU A 181 5.45 -14.53 5.65
CA GLU A 181 4.31 -15.11 6.39
C GLU A 181 3.04 -14.25 6.34
N HIS A 182 3.18 -12.94 6.11
CA HIS A 182 2.09 -11.97 6.33
C HIS A 182 1.86 -11.00 5.18
N ASP A 183 2.88 -10.67 4.39
CA ASP A 183 2.77 -9.56 3.46
C ASP A 183 2.04 -9.98 2.19
N TRP A 184 1.07 -9.16 1.80
CA TRP A 184 0.37 -9.23 0.52
C TRP A 184 0.79 -8.04 -0.31
N VAL A 185 1.44 -8.34 -1.43
CA VAL A 185 2.21 -7.40 -2.22
C VAL A 185 1.54 -7.22 -3.57
N LEU A 186 1.08 -6.00 -3.87
CA LEU A 186 0.51 -5.63 -5.16
C LEU A 186 1.63 -5.11 -6.08
N ALA A 187 2.01 -5.92 -7.06
CA ALA A 187 2.96 -5.57 -8.11
C ALA A 187 2.23 -5.03 -9.36
N VAL A 188 2.66 -3.87 -9.85
CA VAL A 188 2.04 -3.18 -10.99
C VAL A 188 3.10 -2.58 -11.91
N LYS A 189 2.69 -2.28 -13.15
CA LYS A 189 3.44 -1.43 -14.07
C LYS A 189 2.69 -0.11 -14.26
N VAL A 190 3.32 0.99 -13.89
CA VAL A 190 2.78 2.36 -13.94
C VAL A 190 3.55 3.15 -15.00
N GLY A 191 2.96 3.29 -16.19
CA GLY A 191 3.71 3.73 -17.37
C GLY A 191 4.84 2.75 -17.66
N ASP A 192 6.09 3.21 -17.58
CA ASP A 192 7.28 2.36 -17.72
C ASP A 192 7.88 1.88 -16.40
N LEU A 193 7.38 2.39 -15.27
CA LEU A 193 7.89 2.06 -13.94
C LEU A 193 7.17 0.83 -13.38
N SER A 194 7.90 -0.25 -13.14
CA SER A 194 7.43 -1.39 -12.36
C SER A 194 7.70 -1.16 -10.88
N LEU A 195 6.68 -1.28 -10.04
CA LEU A 195 6.78 -1.15 -8.58
C LEU A 195 5.83 -2.12 -7.90
N ALA A 196 6.15 -2.48 -6.66
CA ALA A 196 5.29 -3.25 -5.79
C ALA A 196 5.02 -2.48 -4.48
N ILE A 197 3.84 -2.68 -3.91
CA ILE A 197 3.41 -2.06 -2.65
C ILE A 197 2.80 -3.12 -1.73
N ILE A 198 3.25 -3.14 -0.47
CA ILE A 198 2.64 -4.01 0.56
C ILE A 198 1.30 -3.41 0.98
N VAL A 199 0.19 -4.03 0.59
CA VAL A 199 -1.18 -3.50 0.80
C VAL A 199 -1.89 -4.11 2.00
N ALA A 200 -1.42 -5.26 2.48
CA ALA A 200 -1.78 -5.86 3.76
C ALA A 200 -0.55 -6.59 4.28
N GLY A 201 -0.29 -6.55 5.58
CA GLY A 201 0.90 -7.20 6.13
C GLY A 201 1.03 -6.90 7.60
N LYS A 202 2.07 -7.50 8.21
CA LYS A 202 2.40 -7.29 9.61
C LYS A 202 3.90 -7.17 9.76
N TYR A 203 4.32 -6.22 10.59
CA TYR A 203 5.71 -6.04 10.99
C TYR A 203 5.93 -6.87 12.26
N GLU A 204 6.96 -7.69 12.26
CA GLU A 204 7.29 -8.60 13.38
C GLU A 204 8.64 -8.27 14.03
N GLY A 205 9.18 -7.07 13.78
CA GLY A 205 10.43 -6.59 14.37
C GLY A 205 10.25 -5.77 15.64
#